data_AF-A0A9E3MJZ2-F1
#
_entry.id   AF-A0A9E3MJZ2-F1
#
_cell.length_a   1.000
_cell.length_b   1.000
_cell.length_c   1.000
_cell.angle_alpha   90.00
_cell.angle_beta   90.00
_cell.angle_gamma   90.00
#
_symmetry.space_group_name_H-M   'P 1'
#
loop_
_entity.id
_entity.type
_entity.pdbx_description
1 polymer ?
#
loop_
_entity_poly.entity_id
_entity_poly.type
_entity_poly.pdbx_seq_one_letter_code
_entity_poly.pdbx_strand_id
1 'polypeptide(L)'
;MKARDSRLPDSPFNSPTVMKARALFMLQFVALIGGLMSAEAAMAEHAWRLAGCSVLCFALMIGVRRFLRRTEQWETCVDGLNRSFARADPWPDQEESSVRLMQLLDRLDAMEQDRGRPEFDLWALQELRHEIAGLVKTHPALASLVNER
;
A
#
# COMPACT_ATOMS: atom_id res chain seq x y z
N MET A 1 -33.83 3.42 20.25
CA MET A 1 -32.60 3.99 19.64
C MET A 1 -31.55 2.90 19.58
N LYS A 2 -31.29 2.34 18.40
CA LYS A 2 -30.28 1.30 18.17
C LYS A 2 -28.99 2.03 17.78
N ALA A 3 -27.93 1.88 18.57
CA ALA A 3 -26.60 2.37 18.22
C ALA A 3 -26.19 1.71 16.89
N ARG A 4 -26.07 2.52 15.83
CA ARG A 4 -25.74 2.05 14.49
C ARG A 4 -24.21 2.01 14.42
N ASP A 5 -23.67 0.80 14.47
CA ASP A 5 -22.25 0.48 14.30
C ASP A 5 -21.71 1.23 13.08
N SER A 6 -20.81 2.19 13.30
CA SER A 6 -20.16 3.02 12.28
C SER A 6 -19.05 2.26 11.56
N ARG A 7 -19.27 0.98 11.26
CA ARG A 7 -18.31 0.19 10.48
C ARG A 7 -18.40 0.67 9.04
N LEU A 8 -17.45 1.54 8.69
CA LEU A 8 -17.02 1.75 7.32
C LEU A 8 -16.95 0.39 6.61
N PRO A 9 -17.43 0.26 5.36
CA PRO A 9 -17.29 -0.99 4.63
C PRO A 9 -15.82 -1.39 4.65
N ASP A 10 -15.55 -2.59 5.17
CA ASP A 10 -14.21 -3.18 5.24
C ASP A 10 -13.68 -3.35 3.81
N SER A 11 -13.07 -2.31 3.25
CA SER A 11 -12.26 -2.47 2.05
C SER A 11 -11.10 -3.41 2.42
N PRO A 12 -11.00 -4.59 1.80
CA PRO A 12 -9.99 -5.59 2.15
C PRO A 12 -8.55 -5.07 1.97
N PHE A 13 -8.38 -3.95 1.27
CA PHE A 13 -7.09 -3.32 1.03
C PHE A 13 -6.59 -2.40 2.15
N ASN A 14 -7.50 -1.81 2.95
CA ASN A 14 -7.19 -0.73 3.90
C ASN A 14 -7.82 -0.91 5.29
N SER A 15 -7.94 -2.14 5.77
CA SER A 15 -8.35 -2.36 7.16
C SER A 15 -7.27 -1.86 8.15
N PRO A 16 -7.65 -1.41 9.36
CA PRO A 16 -6.69 -0.95 10.37
C PRO A 16 -5.60 -2.00 10.70
N THR A 17 -5.97 -3.28 10.64
CA THR A 17 -5.06 -4.40 10.85
C THR A 17 -4.03 -4.53 9.73
N VAL A 18 -4.43 -4.35 8.47
CA VAL A 18 -3.53 -4.36 7.31
C VAL A 18 -2.61 -3.13 7.30
N MET A 19 -3.13 -1.95 7.62
CA MET A 19 -2.30 -0.74 7.72
C MET A 19 -1.23 -0.87 8.82
N LYS A 20 -1.61 -1.42 9.98
CA LYS A 20 -0.66 -1.70 11.06
C LYS A 20 0.41 -2.69 10.63
N ALA A 21 0.05 -3.74 9.90
CA ALA A 21 0.98 -4.72 9.35
C ALA A 21 2.00 -4.07 8.42
N ARG A 22 1.54 -3.25 7.48
CA ARG A 22 2.38 -2.50 6.53
C ARG A 22 3.31 -1.52 7.25
N ALA A 23 2.81 -0.80 8.26
CA ALA A 23 3.62 0.13 9.04
C ALA A 23 4.74 -0.60 9.82
N LEU A 24 4.42 -1.73 10.44
CA LEU A 24 5.41 -2.59 11.11
C LEU A 24 6.43 -3.14 10.11
N PHE A 25 5.98 -3.57 8.95
CA PHE A 25 6.86 -4.05 7.88
C PHE A 25 7.83 -2.95 7.41
N MET A 26 7.37 -1.71 7.24
CA MET A 26 8.25 -0.58 6.92
C MET A 26 9.22 -0.24 8.05
N LEU A 27 8.76 -0.27 9.30
CA LEU A 27 9.63 -0.08 10.47
C LEU A 27 10.76 -1.11 10.51
N GLN A 28 10.47 -2.36 10.14
CA GLN A 28 11.48 -3.41 10.03
C GLN A 28 12.54 -3.08 8.97
N PHE A 29 12.14 -2.56 7.81
CA PHE A 29 13.07 -2.15 6.76
C PHE A 29 13.99 -1.01 7.22
N VAL A 30 13.43 0.00 7.88
CA VAL A 30 14.20 1.10 8.45
C VAL A 30 15.19 0.59 9.51
N ALA A 31 14.74 -0.32 10.38
CA ALA A 31 15.61 -0.93 11.38
C ALA A 31 16.74 -1.75 10.74
N LEU A 32 16.49 -2.48 9.65
CA LEU A 32 17.53 -3.20 8.91
C LEU A 32 18.59 -2.26 8.35
N ILE A 33 18.17 -1.21 7.63
CA ILE A 33 19.08 -0.24 7.00
C ILE A 33 19.87 0.51 8.09
N GLY A 34 19.19 1.01 9.12
CA GLY A 34 19.82 1.70 10.23
C GLY A 34 20.81 0.81 10.99
N GLY A 35 20.48 -0.46 11.18
CA GLY A 35 21.35 -1.45 11.82
C GLY A 35 22.62 -1.74 11.01
N LEU A 36 22.50 -1.86 9.68
CA LEU A 36 23.63 -2.03 8.77
C LEU A 36 24.55 -0.81 8.75
N MET A 37 23.99 0.38 8.56
CA MET A 37 24.76 1.65 8.56
C MET A 37 25.47 1.87 9.90
N SER A 38 24.79 1.58 11.02
CA SER A 38 25.39 1.69 12.36
C SER A 38 26.49 0.64 12.59
N ALA A 39 26.35 -0.57 12.03
CA ALA A 39 27.38 -1.60 12.13
C ALA A 39 28.64 -1.19 11.37
N GLU A 40 28.48 -0.68 10.15
CA GLU A 40 29.56 -0.21 9.31
C GLU A 40 30.32 0.95 9.97
N ALA A 41 29.58 1.95 10.47
CA ALA A 41 30.17 3.08 11.21
C ALA A 41 30.88 2.62 12.49
N ALA A 42 30.34 1.63 13.20
CA ALA A 42 30.98 1.08 14.40
C ALA A 42 32.32 0.40 14.09
N MET A 43 32.41 -0.31 12.95
CA MET A 43 33.67 -0.92 12.51
C MET A 43 34.69 0.15 12.08
N ALA A 44 34.25 1.18 11.37
CA ALA A 44 35.12 2.26 10.92
C ALA A 44 35.70 3.08 12.08
N GLU A 45 34.87 3.44 13.07
CA GLU A 45 35.24 4.39 14.13
C GLU A 45 35.54 3.70 15.48
N HIS A 46 35.46 2.38 15.55
CA HIS A 46 35.62 1.60 16.80
C HIS A 46 34.63 2.06 17.90
N ALA A 47 33.48 2.58 17.49
CA ALA A 47 32.50 3.19 18.35
C ALA A 47 31.52 2.15 18.90
N TRP A 48 31.78 1.66 20.11
CA TRP A 48 30.94 0.66 20.79
C TRP A 48 29.46 1.08 20.94
N ARG A 49 29.17 2.39 21.00
CA ARG A 49 27.79 2.93 21.04
C ARG A 49 27.04 2.64 19.75
N LEU A 50 27.70 2.78 18.61
CA LEU A 50 27.12 2.46 17.30
C LEU A 50 26.95 0.96 17.13
N ALA A 51 27.86 0.15 17.68
CA ALA A 51 27.69 -1.30 17.75
C ALA A 51 26.44 -1.67 18.58
N GLY A 52 26.24 -1.02 19.74
CA GLY A 52 25.04 -1.18 20.56
C GLY A 52 23.76 -0.78 19.82
N CYS A 53 23.78 0.35 19.11
CA CYS A 53 22.66 0.80 18.27
C CYS A 53 22.34 -0.23 17.18
N SER A 54 23.36 -0.73 16.49
CA SER A 54 23.22 -1.77 15.47
C SER A 54 22.53 -3.02 16.03
N VAL A 55 23.00 -3.53 17.18
CA VAL A 55 22.39 -4.69 17.85
C VAL A 55 20.92 -4.44 18.19
N LEU A 56 20.57 -3.26 18.70
CA LEU A 56 19.18 -2.90 19.02
C LEU A 56 18.31 -2.85 17.76
N CYS A 57 18.81 -2.27 16.67
CA CYS A 57 18.12 -2.25 15.38
C CYS A 57 17.87 -3.66 14.84
N PHE A 58 18.87 -4.56 14.91
CA PHE A 58 18.71 -5.96 14.52
C PHE A 58 17.70 -6.71 15.40
N ALA A 59 17.75 -6.49 16.72
CA ALA A 59 16.79 -7.09 17.65
C ALA A 59 15.34 -6.63 17.35
N LEU A 60 15.14 -5.34 17.10
CA LEU A 60 13.83 -4.79 16.71
C LEU A 60 13.34 -5.41 15.40
N MET A 61 14.20 -5.49 14.38
CA MET A 61 13.87 -6.10 13.09
C MET A 61 13.43 -7.57 13.26
N ILE A 62 14.17 -8.36 14.02
CA ILE A 62 13.85 -9.77 14.30
C ILE A 62 12.52 -9.87 15.04
N GLY A 63 12.30 -9.02 16.05
CA GLY A 63 11.07 -8.99 16.84
C GLY A 63 9.84 -8.70 15.98
N VAL A 64 9.91 -7.66 15.15
CA VAL A 64 8.83 -7.26 14.23
C VAL A 64 8.58 -8.35 13.18
N ARG A 65 9.63 -8.90 12.58
CA ARG A 65 9.52 -10.00 11.59
C ARG A 65 8.81 -11.22 12.20
N ARG A 66 9.18 -11.59 13.43
CA ARG A 66 8.57 -12.73 14.14
C ARG A 66 7.11 -12.45 14.49
N PHE A 67 6.79 -11.22 14.87
CA PHE A 67 5.41 -10.80 15.12
C PHE A 67 4.56 -10.92 13.85
N LEU A 68 5.00 -10.34 12.73
CA LEU A 68 4.29 -10.38 11.45
C LEU A 68 4.11 -11.79 10.89
N ARG A 69 5.07 -12.69 11.12
CA ARG A 69 4.94 -14.12 10.77
C ARG A 69 3.90 -14.83 11.62
N ARG A 70 3.84 -14.52 12.92
CA ARG A 70 2.84 -15.11 13.83
C ARG A 70 1.42 -14.66 13.50
N THR A 71 1.25 -13.47 12.96
CA THR A 71 -0.05 -12.95 12.53
C THR A 71 -0.37 -13.28 11.08
N GLU A 72 0.42 -14.13 10.41
CA GLU A 72 0.26 -14.55 9.00
C GLU A 72 0.25 -13.38 8.00
N GLN A 73 0.68 -12.18 8.41
CA GLN A 73 0.67 -10.98 7.58
C GLN A 73 1.99 -10.73 6.86
N TRP A 74 3.03 -11.52 7.19
CA TRP A 74 4.35 -11.39 6.59
C TRP A 74 4.33 -11.57 5.07
N GLU A 75 3.73 -12.67 4.60
CA GLU A 75 3.69 -12.99 3.16
C GLU A 75 2.89 -11.95 2.38
N THR A 76 1.74 -11.53 2.89
CA THR A 76 0.95 -10.45 2.29
C THR A 76 1.72 -9.14 2.16
N CYS A 77 2.54 -8.77 3.16
CA CYS A 77 3.36 -7.56 3.08
C CYS A 77 4.50 -7.70 2.05
N VAL A 78 5.12 -8.88 1.99
CA VAL A 78 6.18 -9.18 1.01
C VAL A 78 5.62 -9.18 -0.40
N ASP A 79 4.46 -9.79 -0.64
CA ASP A 79 3.80 -9.78 -1.94
C ASP A 79 3.39 -8.38 -2.36
N GLY A 80 2.87 -7.56 -1.43
CA GLY A 80 2.58 -6.16 -1.69
C GLY A 80 3.82 -5.36 -2.08
N LEU A 81 4.96 -5.61 -1.42
CA LEU A 81 6.24 -5.01 -1.76
C LEU A 81 6.72 -5.48 -3.14
N ASN A 82 6.65 -6.79 -3.40
CA ASN A 82 7.03 -7.38 -4.67
C ASN A 82 6.19 -6.84 -5.82
N ARG A 83 4.87 -6.65 -5.67
CA ARG A 83 4.04 -5.99 -6.69
C ARG A 83 4.41 -4.53 -6.91
N SER A 84 4.88 -3.85 -5.86
CA SER A 84 5.33 -2.45 -5.96
C SER A 84 6.63 -2.31 -6.77
N PHE A 85 7.47 -3.36 -6.75
CA PHE A 85 8.77 -3.40 -7.45
C PHE A 85 8.78 -4.24 -8.73
N ALA A 86 7.85 -5.18 -8.88
CA ALA A 86 7.64 -5.89 -10.12
C ALA A 86 7.27 -4.83 -11.16
N ARG A 87 8.04 -4.77 -12.25
CA ARG A 87 7.55 -4.18 -13.50
C ARG A 87 6.18 -4.79 -13.71
N ALA A 88 5.18 -3.90 -13.78
CA ALA A 88 3.77 -4.19 -13.92
C ALA A 88 3.49 -5.61 -14.42
N ASP A 89 2.70 -6.38 -13.65
CA ASP A 89 2.11 -7.64 -14.13
C ASP A 89 1.71 -7.51 -15.60
N PRO A 90 1.80 -8.56 -16.43
CA PRO A 90 1.33 -8.49 -17.81
C PRO A 90 -0.11 -7.97 -17.81
N TRP A 91 -0.28 -6.70 -18.12
CA TRP A 91 -1.60 -6.09 -18.14
C TRP A 91 -2.37 -6.71 -19.31
N PRO A 92 -3.68 -6.93 -19.14
CA PRO A 92 -4.52 -7.45 -20.20
C PRO A 92 -4.42 -6.55 -21.44
N ASP A 93 -4.70 -7.13 -22.60
CA ASP A 93 -4.57 -6.50 -23.92
C ASP A 93 -5.25 -5.12 -23.96
N GLN A 94 -4.81 -4.23 -24.85
CA GLN A 94 -5.22 -2.82 -24.89
C GLN A 94 -6.75 -2.64 -24.93
N GLU A 95 -7.47 -3.56 -25.57
CA GLU A 95 -8.92 -3.57 -25.66
C GLU A 95 -9.58 -3.84 -24.31
N GLU A 96 -9.10 -4.83 -23.55
CA GLU A 96 -9.61 -5.15 -22.21
C GLU A 96 -9.29 -4.03 -21.20
N SER A 97 -8.13 -3.40 -21.33
CA SER A 97 -7.77 -2.21 -20.55
C SER A 97 -8.68 -1.01 -20.85
N SER A 98 -9.13 -0.85 -22.09
CA SER A 98 -10.08 0.21 -22.50
C SER A 98 -11.48 -0.03 -21.92
N VAL A 99 -11.98 -1.27 -22.00
CA VAL A 99 -13.28 -1.66 -21.42
C VAL A 99 -13.25 -1.48 -19.90
N ARG A 100 -12.17 -1.88 -19.25
CA ARG A 100 -11.99 -1.71 -17.81
C ARG A 100 -11.94 -0.24 -17.41
N LEU A 101 -11.26 0.61 -18.19
CA LEU A 101 -11.26 2.05 -17.94
C LEU A 101 -12.66 2.65 -18.03
N MET A 102 -13.45 2.27 -19.05
CA MET A 102 -14.84 2.75 -19.17
C MET A 102 -15.69 2.33 -17.97
N GLN A 103 -15.57 1.08 -17.52
CA GLN A 103 -16.29 0.62 -16.32
C GLN A 103 -15.90 1.41 -15.05
N LEU A 104 -14.61 1.75 -14.91
CA LEU A 104 -14.15 2.58 -13.80
C LEU A 104 -14.70 4.00 -13.90
N LEU A 105 -14.68 4.63 -15.08
CA LEU A 105 -15.22 5.96 -15.29
C LEU A 105 -16.74 6.02 -15.04
N ASP A 106 -17.50 5.05 -15.52
CA ASP A 106 -18.95 4.99 -15.26
C ASP A 106 -19.25 4.82 -13.76
N ARG A 107 -18.43 4.05 -13.05
CA ARG A 107 -18.53 3.92 -11.59
C ARG A 107 -18.10 5.19 -10.86
N LEU A 108 -17.13 5.94 -11.39
CA LEU A 108 -16.75 7.26 -10.88
C LEU A 108 -17.94 8.22 -10.99
N ASP A 109 -18.58 8.27 -12.16
CA ASP A 109 -19.73 9.13 -12.42
C ASP A 109 -20.91 8.80 -11.51
N ALA A 110 -21.20 7.51 -11.33
CA ALA A 110 -22.23 7.05 -10.39
C ALA A 110 -21.91 7.48 -8.94
N MET A 111 -20.65 7.37 -8.52
CA MET A 111 -20.24 7.84 -7.19
C MET A 111 -20.31 9.36 -7.06
N GLU A 112 -19.89 10.12 -8.08
CA GLU A 112 -19.94 11.58 -8.03
C GLU A 112 -21.38 12.11 -8.02
N GLN A 113 -22.34 11.40 -8.62
CA GLN A 113 -23.77 11.70 -8.51
C GLN A 113 -24.32 11.51 -7.08
N ASP A 114 -23.71 10.61 -6.31
CA ASP A 114 -24.07 10.38 -4.90
C ASP A 114 -23.35 11.33 -3.92
N ARG A 115 -22.54 12.29 -4.41
CA ARG A 115 -21.91 13.29 -3.56
C ARG A 115 -22.94 14.08 -2.74
N GLY A 116 -22.65 14.24 -1.46
CA GLY A 116 -23.52 14.94 -0.52
C GLY A 116 -24.52 14.04 0.20
N ARG A 117 -24.61 12.76 -0.15
CA ARG A 117 -25.34 11.77 0.65
C ARG A 117 -24.53 11.37 1.88
N PRO A 118 -25.18 11.07 3.03
CA PRO A 118 -24.49 10.60 4.22
C PRO A 118 -23.82 9.22 4.05
N GLU A 119 -24.19 8.49 2.99
CA GLU A 119 -23.62 7.20 2.61
C GLU A 119 -22.43 7.33 1.63
N PHE A 120 -22.08 8.57 1.24
CA PHE A 120 -21.01 8.82 0.29
C PHE A 120 -19.65 8.48 0.89
N ASP A 121 -18.97 7.51 0.29
CA ASP A 121 -17.65 7.07 0.71
C ASP A 121 -16.53 7.81 -0.04
N LEU A 122 -15.92 8.77 0.66
CA LEU A 122 -14.75 9.52 0.18
C LEU A 122 -13.55 8.63 -0.14
N TRP A 123 -13.39 7.51 0.58
CA TRP A 123 -12.26 6.62 0.41
C TRP A 123 -12.40 5.72 -0.80
N ALA A 124 -13.60 5.19 -1.03
CA ALA A 124 -13.90 4.47 -2.27
C ALA A 124 -13.70 5.36 -3.51
N LEU A 125 -13.99 6.67 -3.41
CA LEU A 125 -13.70 7.62 -4.50
C LEU A 125 -12.19 7.76 -4.75
N GLN A 126 -11.37 7.82 -3.69
CA GLN A 126 -9.92 7.90 -3.83
C GLN A 126 -9.31 6.61 -4.41
N GLU A 127 -9.79 5.44 -3.97
CA GLU A 127 -9.36 4.15 -4.51
C GLU A 127 -9.63 4.07 -6.01
N LEU A 128 -10.82 4.49 -6.43
CA LEU A 128 -11.24 4.45 -7.82
C LEU A 128 -10.43 5.43 -8.69
N ARG A 129 -10.11 6.62 -8.17
CA ARG A 129 -9.18 7.57 -8.82
C ARG A 129 -7.76 7.00 -8.93
N HIS A 130 -7.29 6.28 -7.92
CA HIS A 130 -5.98 5.65 -7.94
C HIS A 130 -5.91 4.52 -8.98
N GLU A 131 -6.96 3.72 -9.10
CA GLU A 131 -7.06 2.66 -10.11
C GLU A 131 -7.05 3.23 -11.54
N ILE A 132 -7.83 4.29 -11.80
CA ILE A 132 -7.82 5.00 -13.08
C ILE A 132 -6.42 5.56 -13.37
N ALA A 133 -5.79 6.25 -12.40
CA ALA A 133 -4.45 6.81 -12.59
C ALA A 133 -3.39 5.74 -12.85
N GLY A 134 -3.49 4.59 -12.17
CA GLY A 134 -2.62 3.44 -12.41
C GLY A 134 -2.78 2.88 -13.83
N LEU A 135 -4.02 2.76 -14.30
CA LEU A 135 -4.34 2.22 -15.61
C LEU A 135 -3.88 3.16 -16.75
N VAL A 136 -4.09 4.47 -16.61
CA VAL A 136 -3.61 5.49 -17.56
C VAL A 136 -2.07 5.58 -17.59
N LYS A 137 -1.42 5.46 -16.44
CA LYS A 137 0.06 5.48 -16.36
C LYS A 137 0.67 4.30 -17.12
N THR A 138 0.02 3.14 -17.08
CA THR A 138 0.47 1.95 -17.79
C THR A 138 0.16 2.02 -19.29
N HIS A 139 -0.98 2.60 -19.66
CA HIS A 139 -1.41 2.76 -21.06
C HIS A 139 -1.66 4.24 -21.39
N PRO A 140 -0.63 5.03 -21.74
CA PRO A 140 -0.78 6.45 -22.03
C PRO A 140 -1.71 6.72 -23.22
N ALA A 141 -1.91 5.74 -24.11
CA ALA A 141 -2.89 5.80 -25.18
C ALA A 141 -4.34 5.94 -24.68
N LEU A 142 -4.63 5.51 -23.45
CA LEU A 142 -5.95 5.65 -22.83
C LEU A 142 -6.16 7.03 -22.19
N ALA A 143 -5.11 7.84 -22.07
CA ALA A 143 -5.23 9.20 -21.54
C ALA A 143 -6.14 10.10 -22.40
N SER A 144 -6.20 9.84 -23.72
CA SER A 144 -7.12 10.57 -24.60
C SER A 144 -8.59 10.30 -24.25
N LEU A 145 -8.94 9.07 -23.90
CA LEU A 145 -10.30 8.68 -23.51
C LEU A 145 -10.76 9.34 -22.20
N VAL A 146 -9.83 9.61 -21.28
CA VAL A 146 -10.14 10.35 -20.05
C VAL A 146 -10.33 11.84 -20.32
N ASN A 147 -9.60 12.41 -21.28
CA ASN A 147 -9.69 13.84 -21.63
C ASN A 147 -10.87 14.18 -22.57
N GLU A 148 -11.45 13.19 -23.25
CA GLU A 148 -12.60 13.37 -24.15
C GLU A 148 -13.96 13.37 -23.42
N ARG A 149 -13.98 13.05 -22.12
CA ARG A 149 -15.16 13.14 -21.24
C ARG A 149 -15.08 14.40 -20.37
#